data_AF-A0ABD5QLQ8-F1
#
_entry.id   AF-A0ABD5QLQ8-F1
#
_cell.length_a   1.000
_cell.length_b   1.000
_cell.length_c   1.000
_cell.angle_alpha   90.00
_cell.angle_beta   90.00
_cell.angle_gamma   90.00
#
_symmetry.space_group_name_H-M   'P 1'
#
loop_
_entity.id
_entity.type
_entity.pdbx_description
1 polymer ?
#
loop_
_entity_poly.entity_id
_entity_poly.type
_entity_poly.pdbx_seq_one_letter_code
_entity_poly.pdbx_strand_id
1 'polypeptide(L)'
;MVPPALSTNGARNLMQRLCEAADIDVDGDYLKPHGARRGLGHELYASGHAELAQSALRHASIETTHESYSDIQAAETAQQVDDLLDE
;
A
#
# COMPACT_ATOMS: atom_id res chain seq x y z
N MET A 1 11.11 0.38 33.95
CA MET A 1 11.81 -0.39 32.89
C MET A 1 11.20 0.05 31.57
N VAL A 2 12.01 0.44 30.57
CA VAL A 2 11.49 0.84 29.25
C VAL A 2 11.40 -0.41 28.37
N PRO A 3 10.26 -0.68 27.70
CA PRO A 3 10.18 -1.81 26.79
C PRO A 3 11.19 -1.66 25.64
N PRO A 4 11.74 -2.77 25.12
CA PRO A 4 12.67 -2.71 23.99
C PRO A 4 11.98 -2.15 22.76
N ALA A 5 12.77 -1.53 21.87
CA ALA A 5 12.28 -1.08 20.58
C ALA A 5 11.66 -2.25 19.79
N LEU A 6 10.58 -1.96 19.06
CA LEU A 6 9.90 -2.96 18.25
C LEU A 6 10.77 -3.34 17.05
N SER A 7 11.19 -4.59 16.99
CA SER A 7 11.87 -5.13 15.80
C SER A 7 10.87 -5.50 14.71
N THR A 8 11.35 -5.65 13.48
CA THR A 8 10.52 -6.13 12.36
C THR A 8 9.88 -7.49 12.66
N ASN A 9 10.64 -8.41 13.26
CA ASN A 9 10.10 -9.71 13.68
C ASN A 9 9.07 -9.56 14.80
N GLY A 10 9.31 -8.65 15.75
CA GLY A 10 8.35 -8.33 16.80
C GLY A 10 7.03 -7.82 16.24
N ALA A 11 7.09 -6.91 15.25
CA ALA A 11 5.90 -6.40 14.57
C ALA A 11 5.14 -7.50 13.82
N ARG A 12 5.85 -8.41 13.13
CA ARG A 12 5.23 -9.56 12.45
C ARG A 12 4.52 -10.50 13.43
N ASN A 13 5.21 -10.89 14.50
CA ASN A 13 4.65 -11.76 15.53
C ASN A 13 3.44 -11.11 16.23
N LEU A 14 3.48 -9.79 16.44
CA LEU A 14 2.33 -9.06 16.98
C LEU A 14 1.13 -9.14 16.03
N MET A 15 1.32 -8.91 14.73
CA MET A 15 0.24 -8.98 13.76
C MET A 15 -0.38 -10.39 13.65
N GLN A 16 0.44 -11.45 13.67
CA GLN A 16 -0.06 -12.84 13.70
C GLN A 16 -0.98 -13.07 14.90
N ARG A 17 -0.52 -12.71 16.10
CA ARG A 17 -1.29 -12.85 17.34
C ARG A 17 -2.58 -12.03 17.33
N LEU A 18 -2.54 -10.83 16.74
CA LEU A 18 -3.73 -9.98 16.63
C LEU A 18 -4.74 -10.54 15.63
N CYS A 19 -4.29 -11.09 14.50
CA CYS A 19 -5.18 -11.74 13.52
C CYS A 19 -5.84 -12.98 14.14
N GLU A 20 -5.06 -13.82 14.83
CA GLU A 20 -5.58 -14.98 15.57
C GLU A 20 -6.59 -14.56 16.64
N ALA A 21 -6.26 -13.56 17.47
CA ALA A 21 -7.16 -13.09 18.53
C ALA A 21 -8.44 -12.42 18.00
N ALA A 22 -8.40 -11.87 16.78
CA ALA A 22 -9.53 -11.23 16.13
C ALA A 22 -10.29 -12.16 15.16
N ASP A 23 -9.88 -13.43 15.04
CA ASP A 23 -10.44 -14.41 14.11
C ASP A 23 -10.44 -13.92 12.64
N ILE A 24 -9.36 -13.25 12.25
CA ILE A 24 -9.16 -12.77 10.87
C ILE A 24 -8.46 -13.87 10.08
N ASP A 25 -9.21 -14.57 9.23
CA ASP A 25 -8.65 -15.52 8.27
C ASP A 25 -8.05 -14.78 7.06
N VAL A 26 -6.79 -15.09 6.75
CA VAL A 26 -6.04 -14.54 5.63
C VAL A 26 -5.43 -15.69 4.84
N ASP A 27 -6.26 -16.64 4.41
CA ASP A 27 -5.89 -17.82 3.62
C ASP A 27 -4.68 -18.58 4.22
N GLY A 28 -4.69 -18.78 5.55
CA GLY A 28 -3.60 -19.42 6.28
C GLY A 28 -2.36 -18.56 6.55
N ASP A 29 -2.45 -17.24 6.35
CA ASP A 29 -1.41 -16.24 6.66
C ASP A 29 -1.96 -15.17 7.64
N TYR A 30 -1.34 -13.99 7.69
CA TYR A 30 -1.78 -12.87 8.52
C TYR A 30 -1.67 -11.54 7.77
N LEU A 31 -2.33 -10.50 8.28
CA LEU A 31 -2.22 -9.14 7.75
C LEU A 31 -0.79 -8.60 7.92
N LYS A 32 -0.02 -8.59 6.82
CA LYS A 32 1.38 -8.15 6.83
C LYS A 32 1.48 -6.62 6.83
N PRO A 33 2.38 -6.02 7.63
CA PRO A 33 2.66 -4.58 7.56
C PRO A 33 3.04 -4.08 6.17
N HIS A 34 3.74 -4.91 5.37
CA HIS A 34 4.07 -4.57 3.99
C HIS A 34 2.82 -4.46 3.10
N GLY A 35 1.84 -5.35 3.28
CA GLY A 35 0.56 -5.31 2.56
C GLY A 35 -0.24 -4.05 2.91
N ALA A 36 -0.32 -3.71 4.19
CA ALA A 36 -0.94 -2.46 4.64
C ALA A 36 -0.27 -1.22 4.01
N ARG A 37 1.08 -1.17 3.97
CA ARG A 37 1.83 -0.11 3.31
C ARG A 37 1.48 -0.01 1.81
N ARG A 38 1.42 -1.14 1.11
CA ARG A 38 1.10 -1.19 -0.32
C ARG A 38 -0.32 -0.72 -0.60
N GLY A 39 -1.30 -1.20 0.17
CA GLY A 39 -2.71 -0.83 0.04
C GLY A 39 -2.94 0.67 0.28
N LEU A 40 -2.37 1.23 1.35
CA LEU A 40 -2.46 2.67 1.60
C LEU A 40 -1.92 3.51 0.43
N GLY A 41 -0.73 3.17 -0.09
CA GLY A 41 -0.18 3.93 -1.20
C GLY A 41 -0.96 3.76 -2.50
N HIS A 42 -1.52 2.58 -2.75
CA HIS A 42 -2.39 2.33 -3.91
C HIS A 42 -3.63 3.23 -3.85
N GLU A 43 -4.32 3.26 -2.70
CA GLU A 43 -5.52 4.08 -2.50
C GLU A 43 -5.23 5.57 -2.69
N LEU A 44 -4.16 6.07 -2.06
CA LEU A 44 -3.75 7.47 -2.20
C LEU A 44 -3.42 7.81 -3.65
N TYR A 45 -2.70 6.92 -4.33
CA TYR A 45 -2.29 7.13 -5.71
C TYR A 45 -3.49 7.13 -6.68
N ALA A 46 -4.34 6.10 -6.60
CA ALA A 46 -5.56 5.97 -7.43
C ALA A 46 -6.56 7.10 -7.18
N SER A 47 -6.55 7.70 -5.99
CA SER A 47 -7.35 8.88 -5.68
C SER A 47 -6.75 10.18 -6.23
N GLY A 48 -5.69 10.12 -7.05
CA GLY A 48 -5.00 11.29 -7.62
C GLY A 48 -4.03 11.99 -6.66
N HIS A 49 -3.71 11.42 -5.50
CA HIS A 49 -2.84 12.03 -4.48
C HIS A 49 -1.41 11.45 -4.50
N ALA A 50 -0.74 11.48 -5.65
CA ALA A 50 0.59 10.90 -5.83
C ALA A 50 1.66 11.47 -4.88
N GLU A 51 1.65 12.79 -4.62
CA GLU A 51 2.57 13.42 -3.66
C GLU A 51 2.32 12.99 -2.21
N LEU A 52 1.04 12.82 -1.83
CA LEU A 52 0.69 12.31 -0.51
C LEU A 52 1.12 10.85 -0.35
N ALA A 53 0.94 10.03 -1.39
CA ALA A 53 1.45 8.66 -1.43
C ALA A 53 2.98 8.64 -1.28
N GLN A 54 3.71 9.49 -2.02
CA GLN A 54 5.17 9.60 -1.95
C GLN A 54 5.63 9.95 -0.53
N SER A 55 5.01 10.96 0.09
CA SER A 55 5.34 11.42 1.44
C SER A 55 5.01 10.38 2.50
N ALA A 56 3.78 9.83 2.49
CA ALA A 56 3.33 8.82 3.45
C ALA A 56 4.17 7.54 3.40
N LEU A 57 4.57 7.12 2.20
CA LEU A 57 5.39 5.93 1.99
C LEU A 57 6.89 6.19 2.06
N ARG A 58 7.28 7.47 2.16
CA ARG A 58 8.67 7.96 2.17
C ARG A 58 9.49 7.43 1.00
N HIS A 59 8.90 7.43 -0.20
CA HIS A 59 9.64 7.11 -1.41
C HIS A 59 10.70 8.17 -1.69
N ALA A 60 11.84 7.74 -2.23
CA ALA A 60 13.00 8.61 -2.43
C ALA A 60 12.69 9.78 -3.39
N SER A 61 11.79 9.55 -4.34
CA SER A 61 11.31 10.56 -5.27
C SER A 61 9.87 10.28 -5.73
N ILE A 62 9.29 11.23 -6.46
CA ILE A 62 7.96 11.05 -7.05
C ILE A 62 7.99 10.00 -8.17
N GLU A 63 9.10 9.91 -8.92
CA GLU A 63 9.30 8.90 -9.97
C GLU A 63 9.24 7.48 -9.41
N THR A 64 9.84 7.23 -8.23
CA THR A 64 9.70 5.93 -7.53
C THR A 64 8.23 5.60 -7.21
N THR A 65 7.42 6.62 -6.96
CA THR A 65 5.99 6.45 -6.68
C THR A 65 5.23 6.12 -7.96
N HIS A 66 5.47 6.86 -9.04
CA HIS A 66 4.90 6.56 -10.36
C HIS A 66 5.28 5.18 -10.88
N GLU A 67 6.54 4.77 -10.69
CA GLU A 67 7.02 3.43 -11.06
C GLU A 67 6.27 2.34 -10.28
N SER A 68 6.10 2.55 -8.97
CA SER A 68 5.40 1.62 -8.07
C SER A 68 3.91 1.43 -8.38
N TYR A 69 3.29 2.35 -9.13
CA TYR A 69 1.86 2.39 -9.45
C TYR A 69 1.61 2.64 -10.95
N SER A 70 2.53 2.18 -11.79
CA SER A 70 2.50 2.38 -13.25
C SER A 70 1.35 1.64 -13.93
N ASP A 71 0.89 0.54 -13.34
CA ASP A 71 -0.30 -0.21 -13.73
C ASP A 71 -1.58 0.64 -13.64
N ILE A 72 -1.71 1.43 -12.57
CA ILE A 72 -2.84 2.36 -12.39
C ILE A 72 -2.80 3.45 -13.47
N GLN A 73 -1.63 4.05 -13.70
CA GLN A 73 -1.48 5.07 -14.76
C GLN A 73 -1.79 4.53 -16.15
N ALA A 74 -1.36 3.31 -16.45
CA ALA A 74 -1.65 2.68 -17.72
C ALA A 74 -3.16 2.47 -17.91
N ALA A 75 -3.86 1.99 -16.86
CA ALA A 75 -5.30 1.83 -16.89
C ALA A 75 -6.05 3.17 -17.04
N GLU A 76 -5.67 4.20 -16.28
CA GLU A 76 -6.24 5.54 -16.39
C GLU A 76 -6.00 6.17 -17.76
N THR A 77 -4.80 6.00 -18.31
CA THR A 77 -4.46 6.49 -19.66
C THR A 77 -5.31 5.80 -20.72
N ALA A 78 -5.50 4.48 -20.62
CA ALA A 78 -6.35 3.73 -21.54
C ALA A 78 -7.80 4.23 -21.49
N GLN A 79 -8.36 4.40 -20.28
CA GLN A 79 -9.71 4.92 -20.11
C GLN A 79 -9.90 6.31 -20.72
N GLN A 80 -8.94 7.22 -20.50
CA GLN A 80 -8.99 8.57 -21.08
C GLN A 80 -8.94 8.56 -22.61
N VAL A 81 -8.21 7.62 -23.21
CA VAL A 81 -8.18 7.45 -24.67
C VAL A 81 -9.52 6.94 -25.18
N ASP A 82 -10.09 5.93 -24.54
CA ASP A 82 -11.40 5.39 -24.91
C ASP A 82 -12.49 6.47 -24.82
N ASP A 83 -12.51 7.25 -23.74
CA ASP A 83 -13.46 8.36 -23.54
C ASP A 83 -13.38 9.42 -24.65
N LEU A 84 -12.18 9.69 -25.18
CA LEU A 84 -11.96 10.65 -26.28
C LEU A 84 -12.32 10.09 -27.66
N LEU A 85 -12.26 8.77 -27.85
CA LEU A 85 -12.60 8.11 -29.12
C LEU A 85 -14.11 7.87 -29.26
N ASP A 86 -14.83 7.81 -28.14
CA ASP A 86 -16.29 7.64 -28.08
C ASP A 86 -17.07 8.97 -28.19
N GLU A 87 -16.39 10.12 -28.33
CA GLU A 87 -16.96 11.46 -28.58
C GLU A 87 -17.06 11.79 -30.09
#